data_AF-A0A9P0FTL1-F1
#
_entry.id   AF-A0A9P0FTL1-F1
#
_cell.length_a   1.000
_cell.length_b   1.000
_cell.length_c   1.000
_cell.angle_alpha   90.00
_cell.angle_beta   90.00
_cell.angle_gamma   90.00
#
_symmetry.space_group_name_H-M   'P 1'
#
loop_
_entity.id
_entity.type
_entity.pdbx_description
1 polymer ?
#
loop_
_entity_poly.entity_id
_entity_poly.type
_entity_poly.pdbx_seq_one_letter_code
_entity_poly.pdbx_strand_id
1 'polypeptide(L)'
;MADRIKKFFQKKKVDAKFKMAGPGHKLSESTLSSNSSDTSKKAAPAKRVGLSEESKVAADAALARLQQKRENPSFNTSLAAIQAQVKKELENERANARTSESTSKSTHTEQEPREVEEDVPRNFAASGVYFKCPLISNDILPRDEWKKNIKTFLYEQLEEERGLTACLMIQSCNSNREKVDTCVETLCKYLENIVTHPEEDKFQKIRMSNRVFTERVQPIEGSMELLLAAGFTQMKQPNPEGADEDYLVFQKENVPSVESLVGLIDALRTAEPIQLELDRNLQVLLPSQAAHKVQLPPSFYALSPEEIKREQQLRTEAIERSQMLRTKAMREKDELREMRKYKFAIIRVRFPDGILLQGTFSVYERYNEVHEFVRENLEHDLPFVLNMPTGHKLIPEEDANKTLIDLRLVPAIILTFAWHSSVAEQIHNSPNKDVYLKPEVMVLVQEV
;
A
#
# COMPACT_ATOMS: atom_id res chain seq x y z
N MET A 1 22.78 56.11 4.19
CA MET A 1 23.17 55.11 5.21
C MET A 1 23.31 53.68 4.62
N ALA A 2 22.55 53.32 3.58
CA ALA A 2 22.62 52.02 2.90
C ALA A 2 23.96 51.70 2.19
N ASP A 3 24.65 52.70 1.61
CA ASP A 3 25.91 52.44 0.88
C ASP A 3 27.10 52.14 1.80
N ARG A 4 27.08 52.62 3.04
CA ARG A 4 28.09 52.28 4.03
C ARG A 4 27.97 50.83 4.49
N ILE A 5 26.73 50.34 4.58
CA ILE A 5 26.44 48.94 4.95
C ILE A 5 26.82 47.99 3.81
N LYS A 6 26.52 48.32 2.55
CA LYS A 6 26.97 47.52 1.39
C LYS A 6 28.49 47.44 1.29
N LYS A 7 29.20 48.56 1.50
CA LYS A 7 30.68 48.57 1.53
C LYS A 7 31.24 47.77 2.70
N PHE A 8 30.57 47.72 3.85
CA PHE A 8 30.97 46.91 5.00
C PHE A 8 30.92 45.41 4.69
N PHE A 9 29.84 44.93 4.09
CA PHE A 9 29.71 43.51 3.73
C PHE A 9 30.62 43.08 2.57
N GLN A 10 30.87 43.96 1.60
CA GLN A 10 31.85 43.68 0.54
C GLN A 10 33.27 43.59 1.10
N LYS A 11 33.66 44.50 2.01
CA LYS A 11 35.00 44.47 2.63
C LYS A 11 35.20 43.20 3.47
N LYS A 12 34.18 42.76 4.21
CA LYS A 12 34.20 41.50 4.97
C LYS A 12 34.28 40.25 4.09
N LYS A 13 33.64 40.26 2.92
CA LYS A 13 33.72 39.16 1.94
C LYS A 13 35.11 39.05 1.29
N VAL A 14 35.79 40.16 1.07
CA VAL A 14 37.15 40.16 0.50
C VAL A 14 38.17 39.71 1.53
N ASP A 15 38.05 40.15 2.79
CA ASP A 15 38.94 39.73 3.89
C ASP A 15 38.84 38.24 4.22
N ALA A 16 37.64 37.65 4.13
CA ALA A 16 37.44 36.22 4.32
C ALA A 16 38.09 35.38 3.19
N LYS A 17 38.09 35.89 1.96
CA LYS A 17 38.77 35.24 0.82
C LYS A 17 40.28 35.34 0.90
N PHE A 18 40.82 36.45 1.41
CA PHE A 18 42.27 36.63 1.60
C PHE A 18 42.83 35.81 2.77
N LYS A 19 42.04 35.52 3.80
CA LYS A 19 42.46 34.65 4.93
C LYS A 19 42.47 33.15 4.59
N MET A 20 41.75 32.71 3.56
CA MET A 20 41.76 31.30 3.10
C MET A 20 42.79 31.01 2.02
N ALA A 21 43.40 32.04 1.43
CA ALA A 21 44.53 31.87 0.53
C ALA A 21 45.82 31.90 1.36
N GLY A 22 46.55 30.78 1.39
CA GLY A 22 47.86 30.69 2.04
C GLY A 22 48.88 31.71 1.51
N PRO A 23 50.08 31.81 2.13
CA PRO A 23 51.02 32.89 1.86
C PRO A 23 51.47 32.91 0.39
N GLY A 24 51.13 33.98 -0.32
CA GLY A 24 51.39 34.14 -1.75
C GLY A 24 52.87 34.40 -2.06
N HIS A 25 53.37 33.71 -3.09
CA HIS A 25 54.70 33.87 -3.67
C HIS A 25 54.65 34.88 -4.83
N LYS A 26 55.63 35.80 -4.94
CA LYS A 26 55.66 36.84 -5.98
C LYS A 26 56.47 36.38 -7.20
N LEU A 27 55.90 36.55 -8.39
CA LEU A 27 56.49 36.26 -9.70
C LEU A 27 57.53 37.32 -10.12
N SER A 28 58.67 37.40 -9.42
CA SER A 28 59.83 38.16 -9.91
C SER A 28 61.14 37.38 -9.90
N GLU A 29 61.11 36.07 -9.72
CA GLU A 29 62.31 35.24 -9.96
C GLU A 29 62.15 34.51 -11.29
N SER A 30 62.86 35.04 -12.28
CA SER A 30 63.07 34.40 -13.57
C SER A 30 64.31 33.50 -13.53
N THR A 31 64.31 32.53 -14.44
CA THR A 31 65.48 31.84 -15.04
C THR A 31 65.99 30.62 -14.26
N LEU A 32 66.27 29.44 -14.85
CA LEU A 32 66.72 29.12 -16.20
C LEU A 32 66.23 27.73 -16.67
N SER A 33 66.12 27.63 -17.99
CA SER A 33 66.21 26.48 -18.90
C SER A 33 66.97 25.23 -18.43
N SER A 34 66.48 24.03 -18.79
CA SER A 34 67.14 23.16 -19.78
C SER A 34 66.42 21.82 -20.01
N ASN A 35 66.39 21.42 -21.27
CA ASN A 35 65.93 20.14 -21.82
C ASN A 35 66.67 18.89 -21.29
N SER A 36 66.00 17.75 -21.53
CA SER A 36 66.51 16.45 -22.02
C SER A 36 66.95 15.32 -21.07
N SER A 37 66.44 14.14 -21.46
CA SER A 37 66.99 12.77 -21.44
C SER A 37 67.29 12.06 -20.12
N ASP A 38 66.45 11.06 -19.86
CA ASP A 38 66.79 9.62 -19.74
C ASP A 38 68.25 9.26 -19.37
N THR A 39 68.47 8.73 -18.16
CA THR A 39 69.11 7.41 -17.91
C THR A 39 69.36 7.15 -16.42
N SER A 40 69.26 5.88 -16.07
CA SER A 40 69.56 5.22 -14.80
C SER A 40 70.86 5.65 -14.09
N LYS A 41 70.81 5.82 -12.75
CA LYS A 41 71.71 5.15 -11.78
C LYS A 41 71.33 5.39 -10.31
N LYS A 42 71.62 4.37 -9.52
CA LYS A 42 71.43 4.16 -8.07
C LYS A 42 71.89 5.34 -7.20
N ALA A 43 71.15 5.63 -6.13
CA ALA A 43 71.60 6.46 -5.01
C ALA A 43 71.25 5.83 -3.64
N ALA A 44 72.17 6.01 -2.69
CA ALA A 44 72.31 5.42 -1.37
C ALA A 44 71.20 5.79 -0.36
N PRO A 45 71.05 5.04 0.76
CA PRO A 45 69.94 5.24 1.70
C PRO A 45 70.10 6.52 2.51
N ALA A 46 69.06 7.37 2.50
CA ALA A 46 68.97 8.54 3.37
C ALA A 46 68.80 8.11 4.84
N LYS A 47 69.60 8.70 5.73
CA LYS A 47 69.55 8.51 7.19
C LYS A 47 68.18 8.89 7.74
N ARG A 48 67.56 7.99 8.52
CA ARG A 48 66.29 8.24 9.23
C ARG A 48 66.45 9.36 10.26
N VAL A 49 65.63 10.39 10.14
CA VAL A 49 65.37 11.37 11.22
C VAL A 49 64.63 10.64 12.35
N GLY A 50 65.03 10.88 13.60
CA GLY A 50 64.41 10.26 14.78
C GLY A 50 62.94 10.63 14.91
N LEU A 51 62.14 9.70 15.45
CA LEU A 51 60.71 9.87 15.68
C LEU A 51 60.41 11.15 16.50
N SER A 52 59.51 11.99 15.97
CA SER A 52 58.92 13.16 16.65
C SER A 52 58.36 12.78 18.01
N GLU A 53 58.40 13.70 18.98
CA GLU A 53 57.85 13.53 20.32
C GLU A 53 56.39 13.03 20.30
N GLU A 54 55.60 13.54 19.35
CA GLU A 54 54.20 13.14 19.15
C GLU A 54 54.09 11.68 18.70
N SER A 55 55.03 11.23 17.86
CA SER A 55 55.07 9.83 17.40
C SER A 55 55.55 8.87 18.47
N LYS A 56 56.37 9.33 19.44
CA LYS A 56 56.75 8.53 20.62
C LYS A 56 55.60 8.39 21.61
N VAL A 57 54.85 9.47 21.87
CA VAL A 57 53.67 9.44 22.73
C VAL A 57 52.57 8.55 22.14
N ALA A 58 52.36 8.62 20.82
CA ALA A 58 51.44 7.72 20.13
C ALA A 58 51.90 6.26 20.16
N ALA A 59 53.21 6.01 20.05
CA ALA A 59 53.78 4.66 20.15
C ALA A 59 53.65 4.08 21.56
N ASP A 60 53.92 4.85 22.61
CA ASP A 60 53.74 4.41 24.01
C ASP A 60 52.27 4.17 24.34
N ALA A 61 51.35 5.02 23.86
CA ALA A 61 49.92 4.80 24.00
C ALA A 61 49.44 3.53 23.26
N ALA A 62 50.05 3.20 22.13
CA ALA A 62 49.76 1.95 21.40
C ALA A 62 50.33 0.72 22.12
N LEU A 63 51.52 0.82 22.72
CA LEU A 63 52.12 -0.27 23.50
C LEU A 63 51.35 -0.54 24.80
N ALA A 64 50.84 0.48 25.48
CA ALA A 64 49.99 0.33 26.66
C ALA A 64 48.68 -0.41 26.33
N ARG A 65 48.10 -0.17 25.14
CA ARG A 65 46.91 -0.89 24.65
C ARG A 65 47.21 -2.34 24.26
N LEU A 66 48.43 -2.62 23.80
CA LEU A 66 48.86 -3.98 23.45
C LEU A 66 49.15 -4.81 24.72
N GLN A 67 49.72 -4.20 25.75
CA GLN A 67 50.05 -4.87 27.03
C GLN A 67 48.82 -5.17 27.89
N GLN A 68 47.73 -4.39 27.76
CA GLN A 68 46.47 -4.66 28.49
C GLN A 68 45.60 -5.78 27.90
N LYS A 69 46.01 -6.44 26.80
CA LYS A 69 45.30 -7.61 26.28
C LYS A 69 46.26 -8.68 25.76
N ARG A 70 46.77 -9.53 26.67
CA ARG A 70 46.63 -11.01 26.66
C ARG A 70 47.65 -11.69 27.59
N GLU A 71 47.18 -12.07 28.78
CA GLU A 71 47.41 -13.47 29.19
C GLU A 71 46.30 -14.29 28.54
N ASN A 72 46.68 -15.19 27.64
CA ASN A 72 45.78 -16.15 27.00
C ASN A 72 46.02 -17.52 27.67
N PRO A 73 44.99 -18.37 27.78
CA PRO A 73 44.87 -19.34 26.68
C PRO A 73 43.45 -19.74 26.29
N SER A 74 43.38 -20.13 25.01
CA SER A 74 42.45 -21.07 24.40
C SER A 74 41.11 -20.56 23.85
N PHE A 75 40.93 -20.96 22.60
CA PHE A 75 39.84 -20.77 21.68
C PHE A 75 38.54 -21.40 22.21
N ASN A 76 37.63 -20.61 22.76
CA ASN A 76 36.23 -21.01 23.04
C ASN A 76 35.34 -19.75 23.24
N THR A 77 35.22 -18.90 22.23
CA THR A 77 34.05 -18.02 22.11
C THR A 77 32.86 -18.90 21.79
N SER A 78 32.22 -19.43 22.83
CA SER A 78 31.08 -20.35 22.71
C SER A 78 29.94 -19.68 21.95
N LEU A 79 29.21 -20.47 21.17
CA LEU A 79 28.02 -20.07 20.40
C LEU A 79 27.00 -19.32 21.30
N ALA A 80 27.02 -19.59 22.60
CA ALA A 80 26.26 -18.91 23.64
C ALA A 80 26.68 -17.44 23.86
N ALA A 81 27.96 -17.09 23.74
CA ALA A 81 28.42 -15.70 23.85
C ALA A 81 27.97 -14.87 22.63
N ILE A 82 28.00 -15.47 21.45
CA ILE A 82 27.50 -14.84 20.22
C ILE A 82 25.97 -14.69 20.29
N GLN A 83 25.25 -15.73 20.73
CA GLN A 83 23.80 -15.66 20.92
C GLN A 83 23.39 -14.65 22.00
N ALA A 84 24.13 -14.56 23.11
CA ALA A 84 23.86 -13.59 24.16
C ALA A 84 24.08 -12.15 23.68
N GLN A 85 25.09 -11.92 22.85
CA GLN A 85 25.36 -10.61 22.28
C GLN A 85 24.29 -10.21 21.25
N VAL A 86 23.91 -11.12 20.34
CA VAL A 86 22.81 -10.89 19.37
C VAL A 86 21.48 -10.66 20.08
N LYS A 87 21.17 -11.43 21.14
CA LYS A 87 19.93 -11.25 21.91
C LYS A 87 19.91 -9.90 22.62
N LYS A 88 21.05 -9.47 23.18
CA LYS A 88 21.17 -8.20 23.88
C LYS A 88 21.03 -7.00 22.94
N GLU A 89 21.60 -7.06 21.73
CA GLU A 89 21.43 -6.01 20.71
C GLU A 89 19.97 -5.94 20.23
N LEU A 90 19.32 -7.08 19.99
CA LEU A 90 17.92 -7.13 19.54
C LEU A 90 16.93 -6.65 20.61
N GLU A 91 17.23 -6.86 21.87
CA GLU A 91 16.48 -6.31 23.00
C GLU A 91 16.69 -4.79 23.14
N ASN A 92 17.91 -4.30 22.91
CA ASN A 92 18.22 -2.86 22.87
C ASN A 92 17.52 -2.15 21.71
N GLU A 93 17.45 -2.76 20.52
CA GLU A 93 16.68 -2.23 19.39
C GLU A 93 15.17 -2.22 19.65
N ARG A 94 14.63 -3.28 20.26
CA ARG A 94 13.22 -3.31 20.70
C ARG A 94 12.91 -2.25 21.75
N ALA A 95 13.83 -2.01 22.68
CA ALA A 95 13.69 -0.96 23.69
C ALA A 95 13.75 0.44 23.05
N ASN A 96 14.67 0.67 22.11
CA ASN A 96 14.72 1.93 21.36
C ASN A 96 13.47 2.15 20.51
N ALA A 97 12.95 1.11 19.85
CA ALA A 97 11.69 1.18 19.08
C ALA A 97 10.49 1.57 19.97
N ARG A 98 10.42 1.01 21.19
CA ARG A 98 9.39 1.37 22.19
C ARG A 98 9.55 2.79 22.75
N THR A 99 10.78 3.30 22.77
CA THR A 99 11.07 4.67 23.25
C THR A 99 10.77 5.72 22.17
N SER A 100 10.94 5.37 20.89
CA SER A 100 10.44 6.17 19.76
C SER A 100 8.91 6.17 19.65
N GLU A 101 8.21 5.15 20.15
CA GLU A 101 6.73 5.12 20.24
C GLU A 101 6.16 5.94 21.41
N SER A 102 6.95 6.27 22.45
CA SER A 102 6.48 7.00 23.62
C SER A 102 6.78 8.51 23.61
N THR A 103 7.55 9.00 22.63
CA THR A 103 7.94 10.43 22.54
C THR A 103 7.02 11.24 21.59
N SER A 104 5.99 10.62 21.01
CA SER A 104 4.95 11.29 20.20
C SER A 104 3.60 11.41 20.92
N LYS A 105 3.62 11.70 22.23
CA LYS A 105 2.42 12.09 23.00
C LYS A 105 2.67 13.35 23.83
N SER A 106 2.75 14.51 23.17
CA SER A 106 2.21 15.75 23.73
C SER A 106 2.01 16.81 22.65
N THR A 107 0.77 17.27 22.54
CA THR A 107 0.35 18.58 22.01
C THR A 107 0.43 18.76 20.49
N HIS A 108 -0.66 18.39 19.79
CA HIS A 108 -1.36 19.28 18.85
C HIS A 108 -2.70 18.64 18.39
N THR A 109 -3.67 19.51 18.18
CA THR A 109 -5.11 19.34 17.94
C THR A 109 -5.44 18.34 16.82
N GLU A 110 -6.50 17.56 17.03
CA GLU A 110 -7.07 16.59 16.11
C GLU A 110 -7.41 17.21 14.74
N GLN A 111 -6.58 16.91 13.75
CA GLN A 111 -6.99 16.78 12.36
C GLN A 111 -6.60 15.37 11.93
N GLU A 112 -7.58 14.62 11.40
CA GLU A 112 -7.37 13.30 10.84
C GLU A 112 -6.16 13.28 9.90
N PRO A 113 -5.37 12.19 9.88
CA PRO A 113 -4.28 12.07 8.95
C PRO A 113 -4.86 12.05 7.54
N ARG A 114 -4.77 13.19 6.84
CA ARG A 114 -4.78 13.20 5.37
C ARG A 114 -3.66 12.27 4.95
N GLU A 115 -4.05 11.14 4.38
CA GLU A 115 -3.17 10.29 3.60
C GLU A 115 -2.40 11.21 2.66
N VAL A 116 -1.10 11.38 2.93
CA VAL A 116 -0.22 11.97 1.94
C VAL A 116 -0.24 10.96 0.81
N GLU A 117 -0.99 11.29 -0.24
CA GLU A 117 -0.85 10.68 -1.55
C GLU A 117 0.65 10.76 -1.88
N GLU A 118 1.41 9.71 -1.57
CA GLU A 118 2.65 9.45 -2.27
C GLU A 118 2.23 9.46 -3.74
N ASP A 119 2.72 10.46 -4.49
CA ASP A 119 2.53 10.59 -5.93
C ASP A 119 2.85 9.24 -6.58
N VAL A 120 1.81 8.41 -6.72
CA VAL A 120 1.86 7.18 -7.48
C VAL A 120 2.17 7.67 -8.89
N PRO A 121 3.26 7.22 -9.54
CA PRO A 121 3.67 7.77 -10.82
C PRO A 121 2.47 7.86 -11.76
N ARG A 122 2.13 9.07 -12.21
CA ARG A 122 1.03 9.38 -13.16
C ARG A 122 1.07 8.59 -14.48
N ASN A 123 2.07 7.72 -14.64
CA ASN A 123 2.29 6.83 -15.77
C ASN A 123 1.52 5.50 -15.65
N PHE A 124 0.78 5.25 -14.55
CA PHE A 124 -0.19 4.16 -14.51
C PHE A 124 -1.43 4.58 -15.30
N ALA A 125 -1.48 4.20 -16.58
CA ALA A 125 -2.53 4.53 -17.54
C ALA A 125 -3.88 3.81 -17.26
N ALA A 126 -4.35 3.82 -16.02
CA ALA A 126 -5.74 3.54 -15.68
C ALA A 126 -6.28 4.78 -14.97
N SER A 127 -7.37 5.34 -15.50
CA SER A 127 -8.05 6.55 -15.00
C SER A 127 -8.67 6.38 -13.61
N GLY A 128 -8.29 5.36 -12.84
CA GLY A 128 -8.92 4.94 -11.59
C GLY A 128 -9.27 3.44 -11.57
N VAL A 129 -9.61 2.93 -10.38
CA VAL A 129 -10.17 1.60 -10.19
C VAL A 129 -11.68 1.75 -10.05
N TYR A 130 -12.43 1.06 -10.90
CA TYR A 130 -13.88 1.16 -10.99
C TYR A 130 -14.54 -0.14 -10.59
N PHE A 131 -15.78 -0.03 -10.14
CA PHE A 131 -16.59 -1.16 -9.71
C PHE A 131 -17.94 -1.10 -10.40
N LYS A 132 -18.62 -2.25 -10.47
CA LYS A 132 -20.00 -2.39 -10.92
C LYS A 132 -20.79 -3.19 -9.90
N CYS A 133 -22.09 -2.95 -9.82
CA CYS A 133 -22.98 -3.71 -8.94
C CYS A 133 -24.29 -4.03 -9.68
N PRO A 134 -24.40 -5.22 -10.30
CA PRO A 134 -25.57 -5.61 -11.08
C PRO A 134 -26.92 -5.52 -10.33
N LEU A 135 -26.88 -5.52 -8.99
CA LEU A 135 -28.07 -5.46 -8.12
C LEU A 135 -28.66 -4.05 -7.96
N ILE A 136 -27.87 -3.00 -8.20
CA ILE A 136 -28.29 -1.61 -7.94
C ILE A 136 -28.33 -0.82 -9.25
N SER A 137 -27.23 -0.85 -10.01
CA SER A 137 -27.14 -0.16 -11.30
C SER A 137 -26.00 -0.74 -12.14
N ASN A 138 -26.13 -0.65 -13.46
CA ASN A 138 -25.08 -1.02 -14.40
C ASN A 138 -24.00 0.07 -14.57
N ASP A 139 -24.02 1.10 -13.73
CA ASP A 139 -23.03 2.18 -13.76
C ASP A 139 -21.64 1.69 -13.34
N ILE A 140 -20.59 2.30 -13.90
CA ILE A 140 -19.19 1.98 -13.59
C ILE A 140 -18.61 3.17 -12.83
N LEU A 141 -18.43 3.02 -11.52
CA LEU A 141 -18.08 4.12 -10.62
C LEU A 141 -16.94 3.73 -9.66
N PRO A 142 -16.17 4.70 -9.14
CA PRO A 142 -15.22 4.46 -8.06
C PRO A 142 -15.92 3.95 -6.79
N ARG A 143 -15.15 3.25 -5.94
CA ARG A 143 -15.69 2.63 -4.71
C ARG A 143 -16.41 3.62 -3.79
N ASP A 144 -15.92 4.85 -3.69
CA ASP A 144 -16.49 5.84 -2.77
C ASP A 144 -17.81 6.43 -3.27
N GLU A 145 -17.99 6.51 -4.58
CA GLU A 145 -19.28 6.87 -5.18
C GLU A 145 -20.27 5.71 -5.02
N TRP A 146 -19.83 4.47 -5.25
CA TRP A 146 -20.65 3.29 -4.99
C TRP A 146 -21.13 3.19 -3.54
N LYS A 147 -20.30 3.50 -2.55
CA LYS A 147 -20.74 3.54 -1.14
C LYS A 147 -21.88 4.54 -0.92
N LYS A 148 -21.82 5.69 -1.58
CA LYS A 148 -22.90 6.70 -1.51
C LYS A 148 -24.14 6.22 -2.24
N ASN A 149 -23.99 5.64 -3.43
CA ASN A 149 -25.12 5.15 -4.22
C ASN A 149 -25.81 3.96 -3.55
N ILE A 150 -25.06 3.00 -3.00
CA ILE A 150 -25.59 1.91 -2.17
C ILE A 150 -26.39 2.48 -1.01
N LYS A 151 -25.83 3.46 -0.29
CA LYS A 151 -26.51 4.10 0.83
C LYS A 151 -27.81 4.75 0.38
N THR A 152 -27.79 5.59 -0.66
CA THR A 152 -28.99 6.25 -1.20
C THR A 152 -30.04 5.24 -1.63
N PHE A 153 -29.65 4.21 -2.39
CA PHE A 153 -30.55 3.14 -2.84
C PHE A 153 -31.20 2.40 -1.67
N LEU A 154 -30.42 2.04 -0.65
CA LEU A 154 -30.96 1.40 0.56
C LEU A 154 -31.87 2.36 1.35
N TYR A 155 -31.60 3.66 1.38
CA TYR A 155 -32.52 4.62 2.02
C TYR A 155 -33.83 4.80 1.23
N GLU A 156 -33.79 4.76 -0.10
CA GLU A 156 -35.00 4.81 -0.95
C GLU A 156 -35.85 3.55 -0.79
N GLN A 157 -35.21 2.37 -0.77
CA GLN A 157 -35.89 1.09 -0.54
C GLN A 157 -36.35 0.89 0.92
N LEU A 158 -35.91 1.75 1.83
CA LEU A 158 -36.33 1.68 3.23
C LEU A 158 -37.85 1.87 3.35
N GLU A 159 -38.47 2.70 2.51
CA GLU A 159 -39.92 2.97 2.61
C GLU A 159 -40.81 1.74 2.32
N GLU A 160 -40.31 0.79 1.53
CA GLU A 160 -41.06 -0.40 1.09
C GLU A 160 -40.81 -1.60 2.02
N GLU A 161 -39.55 -1.93 2.30
CA GLU A 161 -39.14 -3.13 3.07
C GLU A 161 -38.17 -2.77 4.22
N ARG A 162 -38.64 -1.94 5.16
CA ARG A 162 -37.82 -1.40 6.28
C ARG A 162 -36.94 -2.42 6.98
N GLY A 163 -37.47 -3.63 7.21
CA GLY A 163 -36.79 -4.68 7.95
C GLY A 163 -35.58 -5.26 7.22
N LEU A 164 -35.81 -5.78 6.00
CA LEU A 164 -34.76 -6.41 5.19
C LEU A 164 -33.70 -5.38 4.75
N THR A 165 -34.14 -4.20 4.35
CA THR A 165 -33.24 -3.12 3.93
C THR A 165 -32.34 -2.67 5.08
N ALA A 166 -32.85 -2.59 6.32
CA ALA A 166 -32.02 -2.29 7.48
C ALA A 166 -30.96 -3.38 7.76
N CYS A 167 -31.28 -4.66 7.58
CA CYS A 167 -30.31 -5.76 7.66
C CYS A 167 -29.16 -5.57 6.65
N LEU A 168 -29.51 -5.25 5.40
CA LEU A 168 -28.54 -5.00 4.32
C LEU A 168 -27.68 -3.76 4.60
N MET A 169 -28.25 -2.69 5.18
CA MET A 169 -27.51 -1.49 5.57
C MET A 169 -26.46 -1.77 6.67
N ILE A 170 -26.86 -2.50 7.71
CA ILE A 170 -25.94 -2.90 8.80
C ILE A 170 -24.73 -3.64 8.22
N GLN A 171 -24.98 -4.51 7.25
CA GLN A 171 -23.97 -5.35 6.64
C GLN A 171 -23.09 -4.63 5.61
N SER A 172 -23.67 -3.72 4.81
CA SER A 172 -23.03 -3.15 3.61
C SER A 172 -22.44 -1.75 3.81
N CYS A 173 -23.02 -0.93 4.70
CA CYS A 173 -22.59 0.47 4.89
C CYS A 173 -21.49 0.62 5.95
N ASN A 174 -21.20 -0.42 6.73
CA ASN A 174 -20.27 -0.34 7.86
C ASN A 174 -18.91 -0.98 7.53
N SER A 175 -17.82 -0.24 7.75
CA SER A 175 -16.46 -0.69 7.36
C SER A 175 -15.80 -1.66 8.33
N ASN A 176 -16.15 -1.61 9.63
CA ASN A 176 -15.53 -2.44 10.67
C ASN A 176 -16.37 -3.70 10.91
N ARG A 177 -15.92 -4.82 10.34
CA ARG A 177 -16.61 -6.11 10.40
C ARG A 177 -16.83 -6.63 11.82
N GLU A 178 -15.81 -6.52 12.68
CA GLU A 178 -15.90 -6.99 14.07
C GLU A 178 -17.00 -6.25 14.85
N LYS A 179 -17.10 -4.93 14.66
CA LYS A 179 -18.16 -4.13 15.28
C LYS A 179 -19.54 -4.49 14.75
N VAL A 180 -19.65 -4.73 13.43
CA VAL A 180 -20.90 -5.18 12.80
C VAL A 180 -21.35 -6.51 13.41
N ASP A 181 -20.47 -7.50 13.51
CA ASP A 181 -20.81 -8.80 14.06
C ASP A 181 -21.25 -8.69 15.53
N THR A 182 -20.56 -7.89 16.36
CA THR A 182 -20.99 -7.65 17.76
C THR A 182 -22.32 -6.91 17.86
N CYS A 183 -22.64 -6.04 16.89
CA CYS A 183 -23.92 -5.35 16.81
C CYS A 183 -25.03 -6.33 16.43
N VAL A 184 -24.83 -7.14 15.40
CA VAL A 184 -25.76 -8.19 14.96
C VAL A 184 -26.07 -9.14 16.12
N GLU A 185 -25.06 -9.62 16.85
CA GLU A 185 -25.28 -10.45 18.05
C GLU A 185 -26.13 -9.75 19.11
N THR A 186 -25.92 -8.45 19.32
CA THR A 186 -26.65 -7.67 20.33
C THR A 186 -28.10 -7.45 19.90
N LEU A 187 -28.34 -7.13 18.62
CA LEU A 187 -29.66 -6.97 18.02
C LEU A 187 -30.44 -8.28 18.03
N CYS A 188 -29.82 -9.41 17.62
CA CYS A 188 -30.44 -10.72 17.70
C CYS A 188 -30.89 -11.03 19.14
N LYS A 189 -30.04 -10.75 20.16
CA LYS A 189 -30.42 -10.95 21.57
C LYS A 189 -31.61 -10.10 22.00
N TYR A 190 -31.69 -8.84 21.57
CA TYR A 190 -32.85 -7.99 21.88
C TYR A 190 -34.15 -8.55 21.28
N LEU A 191 -34.11 -8.99 20.02
CA LEU A 191 -35.27 -9.56 19.35
C LEU A 191 -35.64 -10.95 19.93
N GLU A 192 -34.67 -11.81 20.19
CA GLU A 192 -34.87 -13.13 20.80
C GLU A 192 -35.51 -13.04 22.19
N ASN A 193 -35.10 -12.07 23.01
CA ASN A 193 -35.68 -11.85 24.33
C ASN A 193 -37.18 -11.48 24.25
N ILE A 194 -37.56 -10.70 23.23
CA ILE A 194 -38.96 -10.33 23.00
C ILE A 194 -39.77 -11.53 22.50
N VAL A 195 -39.21 -12.33 21.60
CA VAL A 195 -39.87 -13.53 21.06
C VAL A 195 -40.05 -14.60 22.14
N THR A 196 -39.06 -14.81 23.00
CA THR A 196 -39.10 -15.82 24.07
C THR A 196 -39.92 -15.39 25.29
N HIS A 197 -39.93 -14.10 25.61
CA HIS A 197 -40.63 -13.53 26.78
C HIS A 197 -41.49 -12.31 26.41
N PRO A 198 -42.60 -12.51 25.66
CA PRO A 198 -43.40 -11.42 25.10
C PRO A 198 -44.22 -10.62 26.13
N GLU A 199 -44.38 -11.11 27.36
CA GLU A 199 -45.13 -10.42 28.43
C GLU A 199 -44.22 -9.68 29.42
N GLU A 200 -42.89 -9.79 29.29
CA GLU A 200 -41.97 -9.19 30.25
C GLU A 200 -41.56 -7.76 29.83
N ASP A 201 -42.09 -6.75 30.52
CA ASP A 201 -41.87 -5.32 30.25
C ASP A 201 -40.39 -4.90 30.24
N LYS A 202 -39.53 -5.64 30.96
CA LYS A 202 -38.09 -5.37 31.02
C LYS A 202 -37.42 -5.55 29.66
N PHE A 203 -37.87 -6.50 28.85
CA PHE A 203 -37.30 -6.77 27.51
C PHE A 203 -37.94 -5.92 26.42
N GLN A 204 -39.07 -5.28 26.71
CA GLN A 204 -39.76 -4.37 25.81
C GLN A 204 -39.20 -2.94 25.86
N LYS A 205 -38.24 -2.65 26.74
CA LYS A 205 -37.65 -1.32 26.91
C LYS A 205 -36.14 -1.38 26.84
N ILE A 206 -35.54 -0.60 25.94
CA ILE A 206 -34.09 -0.45 25.81
C ILE A 206 -33.73 1.00 26.13
N ARG A 207 -32.89 1.20 27.15
CA ARG A 207 -32.38 2.51 27.53
C ARG A 207 -31.28 2.94 26.56
N MET A 208 -31.42 4.09 25.88
CA MET A 208 -30.44 4.51 24.88
C MET A 208 -29.08 4.93 25.48
N SER A 209 -29.05 5.34 26.75
CA SER A 209 -27.81 5.63 27.48
C SER A 209 -27.10 4.38 28.02
N ASN A 210 -27.66 3.18 27.78
CA ASN A 210 -27.00 1.94 28.16
C ASN A 210 -25.70 1.78 27.39
N ARG A 211 -24.59 1.54 28.12
CA ARG A 211 -23.26 1.37 27.54
C ARG A 211 -23.21 0.35 26.41
N VAL A 212 -23.93 -0.77 26.51
CA VAL A 212 -23.97 -1.80 25.47
C VAL A 212 -24.64 -1.26 24.20
N PHE A 213 -25.73 -0.51 24.35
CA PHE A 213 -26.43 0.11 23.23
C PHE A 213 -25.57 1.20 22.58
N THR A 214 -25.03 2.12 23.37
CA THR A 214 -24.22 3.26 22.90
C THR A 214 -22.92 2.82 22.23
N GLU A 215 -22.25 1.77 22.72
CA GLU A 215 -20.98 1.32 22.15
C GLU A 215 -21.16 0.37 20.95
N ARG A 216 -22.20 -0.48 20.95
CA ARG A 216 -22.33 -1.56 19.95
C ARG A 216 -23.39 -1.30 18.89
N VAL A 217 -24.52 -0.71 19.27
CA VAL A 217 -25.69 -0.58 18.40
C VAL A 217 -25.77 0.81 17.77
N GLN A 218 -25.66 1.86 18.58
CA GLN A 218 -25.77 3.25 18.14
C GLN A 218 -24.78 3.69 17.04
N PRO A 219 -23.49 3.27 17.01
CA PRO A 219 -22.56 3.73 15.97
C PRO A 219 -22.72 3.00 14.64
N ILE A 220 -23.54 1.95 14.57
CA ILE A 220 -23.73 1.14 13.37
C ILE A 220 -24.88 1.70 12.55
N GLU A 221 -24.61 2.02 11.29
CA GLU A 221 -25.64 2.54 10.39
C GLU A 221 -26.65 1.44 10.02
N GLY A 222 -27.95 1.76 10.04
CA GLY A 222 -29.05 0.81 9.81
C GLY A 222 -29.57 0.12 11.07
N SER A 223 -28.86 0.17 12.20
CA SER A 223 -29.28 -0.50 13.44
C SER A 223 -30.57 0.09 14.04
N MET A 224 -30.72 1.42 13.98
CA MET A 224 -31.91 2.11 14.46
C MET A 224 -33.12 1.79 13.57
N GLU A 225 -32.93 1.80 12.25
CA GLU A 225 -34.00 1.48 11.30
C GLU A 225 -34.51 0.06 11.48
N LEU A 226 -33.62 -0.89 11.77
CA LEU A 226 -34.00 -2.25 12.10
C LEU A 226 -34.86 -2.30 13.38
N LEU A 227 -34.49 -1.57 14.43
CA LEU A 227 -35.27 -1.54 15.67
C LEU A 227 -36.65 -0.90 15.44
N LEU A 228 -36.72 0.17 14.65
CA LEU A 228 -38.00 0.77 14.25
C LEU A 228 -38.85 -0.22 13.45
N ALA A 229 -38.26 -0.94 12.49
CA ALA A 229 -38.94 -1.97 11.71
C ALA A 229 -39.40 -3.17 12.56
N ALA A 230 -38.65 -3.49 13.61
CA ALA A 230 -39.01 -4.50 14.60
C ALA A 230 -40.08 -4.02 15.59
N GLY A 231 -40.62 -2.81 15.46
CA GLY A 231 -41.71 -2.28 16.29
C GLY A 231 -41.28 -1.49 17.51
N PHE A 232 -40.01 -1.13 17.64
CA PHE A 232 -39.57 -0.18 18.66
C PHE A 232 -39.91 1.26 18.25
N THR A 233 -40.23 2.08 19.25
CA THR A 233 -40.47 3.51 19.09
C THR A 233 -39.66 4.29 20.11
N GLN A 234 -39.06 5.41 19.68
CA GLN A 234 -38.32 6.27 20.58
C GLN A 234 -39.30 7.10 21.42
N MET A 235 -39.20 6.98 22.74
CA MET A 235 -40.01 7.71 23.71
C MET A 235 -39.13 8.27 24.83
N LYS A 236 -39.43 9.51 25.24
CA LYS A 236 -38.82 10.10 26.43
C LYS A 236 -39.56 9.63 27.66
N GLN A 237 -38.83 9.02 28.60
CA GLN A 237 -39.37 8.65 29.90
C GLN A 237 -38.61 9.40 31.00
N PRO A 238 -39.32 9.93 32.02
CA PRO A 238 -38.66 10.55 33.16
C PRO A 238 -37.96 9.46 33.97
N ASN A 239 -36.66 9.62 34.18
CA ASN A 239 -35.92 8.75 35.06
C ASN A 239 -36.33 8.95 36.53
N PRO A 240 -35.98 8.03 37.43
CA PRO A 240 -36.20 8.18 38.87
C PRO A 240 -35.62 9.47 39.48
N GLU A 241 -34.64 10.09 38.82
CA GLU A 241 -34.00 11.36 39.20
C GLU A 241 -34.64 12.60 38.55
N GLY A 242 -35.73 12.45 37.79
CA GLY A 242 -36.47 13.57 37.18
C GLY A 242 -35.86 14.14 35.90
N ALA A 243 -34.80 13.52 35.37
CA ALA A 243 -34.25 13.86 34.05
C ALA A 243 -34.97 13.07 32.94
N ASP A 244 -35.28 13.73 31.83
CA ASP A 244 -35.84 13.08 30.64
C ASP A 244 -34.75 12.25 29.94
N GLU A 245 -35.00 10.95 29.77
CA GLU A 245 -34.11 10.07 29.02
C GLU A 245 -34.82 9.38 27.85
N ASP A 246 -34.08 9.14 26.77
CA ASP A 246 -34.59 8.45 25.59
C ASP A 246 -34.56 6.93 25.79
N TYR A 247 -35.72 6.31 25.62
CA TYR A 247 -35.92 4.86 25.63
C TYR A 247 -36.50 4.40 24.29
N LEU A 248 -36.07 3.24 23.83
CA LEU A 248 -36.74 2.52 22.76
C LEU A 248 -37.73 1.55 23.39
N VAL A 249 -39.02 1.77 23.14
CA VAL A 249 -40.12 0.97 23.68
C VAL A 249 -40.76 0.16 22.56
N PHE A 250 -40.79 -1.15 22.74
CA PHE A 250 -41.46 -2.09 21.83
C PHE A 250 -42.97 -1.95 21.97
N GLN A 251 -43.65 -1.75 20.84
CA GLN A 251 -45.10 -1.66 20.75
C GLN A 251 -45.62 -2.83 19.92
N LYS A 252 -46.49 -3.66 20.52
CA LYS A 252 -47.06 -4.83 19.86
C LYS A 252 -47.93 -4.47 18.67
N GLU A 253 -48.47 -3.26 18.65
CA GLU A 253 -49.35 -2.72 17.61
C GLU A 253 -48.59 -2.39 16.32
N ASN A 254 -47.28 -2.17 16.39
CA ASN A 254 -46.45 -1.80 15.25
C ASN A 254 -45.85 -3.01 14.53
N VAL A 255 -46.07 -4.22 15.04
CA VAL A 255 -45.56 -5.46 14.44
C VAL A 255 -46.72 -6.33 13.98
N PRO A 256 -46.75 -6.76 12.70
CA PRO A 256 -47.85 -7.57 12.19
C PRO A 256 -47.92 -8.98 12.81
N SER A 257 -46.79 -9.57 13.20
CA SER A 257 -46.72 -10.86 13.90
C SER A 257 -45.38 -11.04 14.63
N VAL A 258 -45.36 -11.82 15.72
CA VAL A 258 -44.13 -12.25 16.42
C VAL A 258 -43.24 -13.09 15.48
N GLU A 259 -43.83 -13.78 14.51
CA GLU A 259 -43.11 -14.54 13.48
C GLU A 259 -42.28 -13.65 12.56
N SER A 260 -42.71 -12.39 12.34
CA SER A 260 -41.95 -11.41 11.56
C SER A 260 -40.61 -11.08 12.23
N LEU A 261 -40.56 -11.07 13.57
CA LEU A 261 -39.31 -10.86 14.31
C LEU A 261 -38.34 -12.03 14.14
N VAL A 262 -38.86 -13.27 14.06
CA VAL A 262 -38.05 -14.46 13.77
C VAL A 262 -37.46 -14.37 12.36
N GLY A 263 -38.25 -13.93 11.38
CA GLY A 263 -37.76 -13.65 10.02
C GLY A 263 -36.65 -12.60 9.98
N LEU A 264 -36.77 -11.53 10.76
CA LEU A 264 -35.72 -10.50 10.87
C LEU A 264 -34.44 -11.03 11.54
N ILE A 265 -34.56 -11.88 12.57
CA ILE A 265 -33.40 -12.52 13.22
C ILE A 265 -32.66 -13.41 12.22
N ASP A 266 -33.39 -14.20 11.43
CA ASP A 266 -32.79 -15.07 10.43
C ASP A 266 -32.14 -14.28 9.29
N ALA A 267 -32.82 -13.24 8.80
CA ALA A 267 -32.29 -12.31 7.81
C ALA A 267 -31.00 -11.62 8.31
N LEU A 268 -30.93 -11.19 9.57
CA LEU A 268 -29.72 -10.60 10.15
C LEU A 268 -28.52 -11.56 10.19
N ARG A 269 -28.77 -12.86 10.42
CA ARG A 269 -27.71 -13.88 10.49
C ARG A 269 -27.22 -14.31 9.12
N THR A 270 -28.11 -14.28 8.13
CA THR A 270 -27.84 -14.77 6.78
C THR A 270 -27.49 -13.66 5.79
N ALA A 271 -27.74 -12.39 6.12
CA ALA A 271 -27.48 -11.26 5.23
C ALA A 271 -26.01 -11.17 4.82
N GLU A 272 -25.77 -11.30 3.52
CA GLU A 272 -24.47 -11.03 2.92
C GLU A 272 -24.35 -9.56 2.51
N PRO A 273 -23.14 -8.95 2.62
CA PRO A 273 -22.96 -7.58 2.17
C PRO A 273 -23.09 -7.51 0.66
N ILE A 274 -23.60 -6.39 0.15
CA ILE A 274 -23.61 -6.12 -1.29
C ILE A 274 -22.15 -6.10 -1.79
N GLN A 275 -21.77 -7.12 -2.55
CA GLN A 275 -20.42 -7.24 -3.12
C GLN A 275 -20.31 -6.33 -4.34
N LEU A 276 -19.33 -5.45 -4.32
CA LEU A 276 -18.93 -4.67 -5.48
C LEU A 276 -18.02 -5.53 -6.34
N GLU A 277 -18.42 -5.78 -7.58
CA GLU A 277 -17.57 -6.45 -8.55
C GLU A 277 -16.55 -5.45 -9.10
N LEU A 278 -15.29 -5.88 -9.17
CA LEU A 278 -14.26 -5.08 -9.81
C LEU A 278 -14.59 -5.00 -11.30
N ASP A 279 -14.75 -3.78 -11.82
CA ASP A 279 -14.85 -3.61 -13.26
C ASP A 279 -13.47 -3.78 -13.89
N ARG A 280 -13.41 -4.58 -14.95
CA ARG A 280 -12.15 -4.87 -15.64
C ARG A 280 -11.61 -3.63 -16.35
N ASN A 281 -12.43 -2.59 -16.56
CA ASN A 281 -12.11 -1.40 -17.32
C ASN A 281 -11.38 -1.77 -18.61
N LEU A 282 -12.05 -2.60 -19.41
CA LEU A 282 -11.48 -3.16 -20.63
C LEU A 282 -11.15 -2.00 -21.57
N GLN A 283 -9.88 -1.91 -21.94
CA GLN A 283 -9.41 -0.91 -22.90
C GLN A 283 -8.60 -1.58 -23.99
N VAL A 284 -8.83 -1.17 -25.24
CA VAL A 284 -8.07 -1.64 -26.39
C VAL A 284 -7.19 -0.49 -26.87
N LEU A 285 -5.88 -0.68 -26.76
CA LEU A 285 -4.88 0.35 -27.06
C LEU A 285 -4.06 -0.04 -28.29
N LEU A 286 -3.78 0.93 -29.16
CA LEU A 286 -2.80 0.78 -30.23
C LEU A 286 -1.36 0.95 -29.70
N PRO A 287 -0.35 0.34 -30.36
CA PRO A 287 1.06 0.55 -30.04
C PRO A 287 1.50 2.03 -29.98
N SER A 288 0.91 2.86 -30.84
CA SER A 288 1.18 4.31 -30.90
C SER A 288 0.67 5.05 -29.66
N GLN A 289 -0.43 4.58 -29.05
CA GLN A 289 -1.04 5.16 -27.86
C GLN A 289 -0.31 4.75 -26.58
N ALA A 290 0.10 3.49 -26.49
CA ALA A 290 0.86 2.97 -25.34
C ALA A 290 2.29 3.53 -25.25
N ALA A 291 2.84 4.01 -26.37
CA ALA A 291 4.19 4.56 -26.48
C ALA A 291 4.21 6.10 -26.48
N HIS A 292 3.31 6.77 -25.75
CA HIS A 292 3.33 8.22 -25.63
C HIS A 292 4.72 8.67 -25.13
N LYS A 293 5.56 9.14 -26.07
CA LYS A 293 6.93 9.56 -25.79
C LYS A 293 6.86 10.83 -24.97
N VAL A 294 6.99 10.71 -23.65
CA VAL A 294 7.16 11.85 -22.77
C VAL A 294 8.54 12.45 -23.06
N GLN A 295 8.61 13.45 -23.94
CA GLN A 295 9.81 14.27 -24.10
C GLN A 295 9.93 15.16 -22.86
N LEU A 296 10.76 14.73 -21.91
CA LEU A 296 11.00 15.47 -20.68
C LEU A 296 12.01 16.60 -20.93
N PRO A 297 11.83 17.79 -20.32
CA PRO A 297 12.79 18.89 -20.43
C PRO A 297 14.19 18.50 -19.94
N PRO A 298 15.27 19.06 -20.52
CA PRO A 298 16.65 18.76 -20.09
C PRO A 298 16.92 19.00 -18.59
N SER A 299 16.20 19.93 -17.96
CA SER A 299 16.29 20.21 -16.52
C SER A 299 15.82 19.05 -15.64
N PHE A 300 14.99 18.14 -16.15
CA PHE A 300 14.60 16.91 -15.46
C PHE A 300 15.80 15.98 -15.25
N TYR A 301 16.77 15.99 -16.18
CA TYR A 301 17.98 15.19 -16.09
C TYR A 301 19.09 15.87 -15.24
N ALA A 302 18.85 17.10 -14.78
CA ALA A 302 19.77 17.82 -13.91
C ALA A 302 19.48 17.47 -12.44
N LEU A 303 20.42 16.77 -11.80
CA LEU A 303 20.31 16.37 -10.39
C LEU A 303 20.20 17.60 -9.48
N SER A 304 19.14 17.64 -8.68
CA SER A 304 18.97 18.66 -7.64
C SER A 304 19.82 18.34 -6.39
N PRO A 305 20.20 19.34 -5.59
CA PRO A 305 20.93 19.12 -4.34
C PRO A 305 20.12 18.32 -3.30
N GLU A 306 18.78 18.34 -3.39
CA GLU A 306 17.90 17.56 -2.54
C GLU A 306 17.90 16.08 -2.92
N GLU A 307 17.92 15.76 -4.22
CA GLU A 307 18.07 14.39 -4.71
C GLU A 307 19.43 13.79 -4.36
N ILE A 308 20.52 14.57 -4.48
CA ILE A 308 21.87 14.13 -4.07
C ILE A 308 21.90 13.75 -2.59
N LYS A 309 21.26 14.56 -1.73
CA LYS A 309 21.19 14.28 -0.30
C LYS A 309 20.37 13.03 0.00
N ARG A 310 19.25 12.84 -0.71
CA ARG A 310 18.40 11.65 -0.58
C ARG A 310 19.13 10.39 -1.07
N GLU A 311 19.87 10.47 -2.18
CA GLU A 311 20.70 9.37 -2.69
C GLU A 311 21.79 8.99 -1.69
N GLN A 312 22.47 9.99 -1.11
CA GLN A 312 23.47 9.74 -0.07
C GLN A 312 22.85 9.04 1.14
N GLN A 313 21.67 9.48 1.58
CA GLN A 313 20.96 8.85 2.68
C GLN A 313 20.54 7.40 2.36
N LEU A 314 19.93 7.16 1.19
CA LEU A 314 19.57 5.83 0.72
C LEU A 314 20.79 4.91 0.62
N ARG A 315 21.94 5.45 0.20
CA ARG A 315 23.18 4.70 0.09
C ARG A 315 23.75 4.34 1.46
N THR A 316 23.68 5.26 2.43
CA THR A 316 24.04 4.97 3.83
C THR A 316 23.11 3.91 4.42
N GLU A 317 21.79 4.06 4.27
CA GLU A 317 20.80 3.10 4.73
C GLU A 317 20.99 1.73 4.06
N ALA A 318 21.31 1.68 2.76
CA ALA A 318 21.59 0.45 2.05
C ALA A 318 22.87 -0.23 2.56
N ILE A 319 23.92 0.55 2.85
CA ILE A 319 25.16 0.05 3.46
C ILE A 319 24.86 -0.53 4.84
N GLU A 320 24.15 0.19 5.70
CA GLU A 320 23.73 -0.28 7.02
C GLU A 320 22.88 -1.56 6.92
N ARG A 321 21.90 -1.56 6.01
CA ARG A 321 21.01 -2.70 5.73
C ARG A 321 21.75 -3.91 5.16
N SER A 322 22.87 -3.70 4.46
CA SER A 322 23.75 -4.76 3.94
C SER A 322 24.77 -5.28 4.96
N GLN A 323 25.15 -4.45 5.93
CA GLN A 323 26.05 -4.82 7.03
C GLN A 323 25.36 -5.67 8.09
N MET A 324 24.04 -5.57 8.20
CA MET A 324 23.24 -6.42 9.09
C MET A 324 22.96 -7.79 8.44
N LEU A 325 23.31 -8.86 9.16
CA LEU A 325 22.98 -10.23 8.74
C LEU A 325 21.46 -10.43 8.76
N ARG A 326 20.83 -10.37 7.58
CA ARG A 326 19.40 -10.66 7.43
C ARG A 326 19.13 -12.15 7.51
N THR A 327 18.27 -12.54 8.43
CA THR A 327 17.68 -13.88 8.47
C THR A 327 16.77 -14.10 7.26
N LYS A 328 16.55 -15.36 6.86
CA LYS A 328 15.61 -15.73 5.79
C LYS A 328 14.22 -15.10 6.00
N ALA A 329 13.75 -15.12 7.24
CA ALA A 329 12.47 -14.52 7.64
C ALA A 329 12.40 -12.99 7.43
N MET A 330 13.52 -12.25 7.62
CA MET A 330 13.53 -10.81 7.36
C MET A 330 13.48 -10.47 5.87
N ARG A 331 14.07 -11.30 5.00
CA ARG A 331 14.01 -11.10 3.54
C ARG A 331 12.62 -11.39 2.99
N GLU A 332 12.04 -12.53 3.37
CA GLU A 332 10.70 -12.91 2.95
C GLU A 332 9.65 -11.90 3.43
N LYS A 333 9.81 -11.35 4.65
CA LYS A 333 8.91 -10.32 5.18
C LYS A 333 9.02 -8.99 4.43
N ASP A 334 10.22 -8.57 4.04
CA ASP A 334 10.42 -7.34 3.26
C ASP A 334 9.84 -7.50 1.84
N GLU A 335 10.06 -8.64 1.19
CA GLU A 335 9.47 -8.95 -0.12
C GLU A 335 7.93 -8.98 -0.06
N LEU A 336 7.36 -9.61 0.98
CA LEU A 336 5.91 -9.61 1.19
C LEU A 336 5.36 -8.20 1.43
N ARG A 337 6.10 -7.31 2.10
CA ARG A 337 5.67 -5.93 2.33
C ARG A 337 5.66 -5.13 1.04
N GLU A 338 6.66 -5.30 0.20
CA GLU A 338 6.75 -4.62 -1.10
C GLU A 338 5.63 -5.10 -2.04
N MET A 339 5.36 -6.41 -2.07
CA MET A 339 4.28 -6.98 -2.87
C MET A 339 2.88 -6.60 -2.36
N ARG A 340 2.70 -6.45 -1.03
CA ARG A 340 1.44 -5.96 -0.41
C ARG A 340 1.24 -4.44 -0.54
N LYS A 341 2.19 -3.70 -1.12
CA LYS A 341 2.01 -2.26 -1.39
C LYS A 341 0.85 -2.02 -2.37
N TYR A 342 0.58 -2.99 -3.23
CA TYR A 342 -0.42 -2.87 -4.29
C TYR A 342 -1.66 -3.72 -3.97
N LYS A 343 -2.84 -3.12 -4.11
CA LYS A 343 -4.14 -3.80 -3.98
C LYS A 343 -4.68 -4.29 -5.31
N PHE A 344 -4.26 -3.65 -6.41
CA PHE A 344 -4.69 -3.94 -7.77
C PHE A 344 -3.48 -4.07 -8.69
N ALA A 345 -3.66 -4.79 -9.79
CA ALA A 345 -2.69 -4.99 -10.86
C ALA A 345 -3.32 -4.70 -12.22
N ILE A 346 -2.55 -4.09 -13.11
CA ILE A 346 -2.96 -3.85 -14.50
C ILE A 346 -2.29 -4.89 -15.39
N ILE A 347 -3.10 -5.65 -16.12
CA ILE A 347 -2.60 -6.65 -17.07
C ILE A 347 -2.90 -6.15 -18.48
N ARG A 348 -1.85 -6.11 -19.31
CA ARG A 348 -1.96 -5.79 -20.73
C ARG A 348 -1.60 -7.02 -21.54
N VAL A 349 -2.48 -7.47 -22.42
CA VAL A 349 -2.24 -8.60 -23.31
C VAL A 349 -1.96 -8.07 -24.70
N ARG A 350 -0.73 -8.29 -25.17
CA ARG A 350 -0.27 -7.91 -26.50
C ARG A 350 -0.58 -9.02 -27.49
N PHE A 351 -1.39 -8.69 -28.48
CA PHE A 351 -1.70 -9.55 -29.61
C PHE A 351 -0.65 -9.42 -30.74
N PRO A 352 -0.54 -10.44 -31.63
CA PRO A 352 0.40 -10.42 -32.74
C PRO A 352 0.16 -9.29 -33.77
N ASP A 353 -1.08 -8.85 -33.90
CA ASP A 353 -1.50 -7.66 -34.69
C ASP A 353 -0.99 -6.33 -34.09
N GLY A 354 -0.40 -6.38 -32.90
CA GLY A 354 0.12 -5.23 -32.15
C GLY A 354 -0.90 -4.62 -31.19
N ILE A 355 -2.15 -5.08 -31.18
CA ILE A 355 -3.18 -4.55 -30.29
C ILE A 355 -2.88 -4.94 -28.84
N LEU A 356 -3.14 -4.03 -27.90
CA LEU A 356 -3.00 -4.26 -26.47
C LEU A 356 -4.38 -4.26 -25.82
N LEU A 357 -4.79 -5.40 -25.27
CA LEU A 357 -5.98 -5.52 -24.43
C LEU A 357 -5.59 -5.28 -22.97
N GLN A 358 -6.07 -4.20 -22.37
CA GLN A 358 -5.82 -3.86 -20.98
C GLN A 358 -7.01 -4.26 -20.11
N GLY A 359 -6.72 -4.83 -18.94
CA GLY A 359 -7.69 -5.09 -17.88
C GLY A 359 -7.10 -4.81 -16.49
N THR A 360 -7.97 -4.42 -15.56
CA THR A 360 -7.66 -4.18 -14.14
C THR A 360 -8.11 -5.38 -13.31
N PHE A 361 -7.22 -5.87 -12.45
CA PHE A 361 -7.43 -7.06 -11.63
C PHE A 361 -7.02 -6.80 -10.18
N SER A 362 -7.63 -7.48 -9.21
CA SER A 362 -7.14 -7.50 -7.83
C SER A 362 -5.93 -8.42 -7.70
N VAL A 363 -4.95 -8.07 -6.85
CA VAL A 363 -3.72 -8.87 -6.67
C VAL A 363 -3.96 -10.29 -6.14
N TYR A 364 -5.14 -10.52 -5.56
CA TYR A 364 -5.56 -11.81 -5.00
C TYR A 364 -6.36 -12.66 -5.99
N GLU A 365 -6.62 -12.15 -7.18
CA GLU A 365 -7.30 -12.93 -8.20
C GLU A 365 -6.40 -14.03 -8.75
N ARG A 366 -7.06 -15.06 -9.27
CA ARG A 366 -6.40 -16.23 -9.84
C ARG A 366 -6.06 -15.99 -11.30
N TYR A 367 -5.01 -16.65 -11.79
CA TYR A 367 -4.67 -16.60 -13.20
C TYR A 367 -5.82 -17.07 -14.11
N ASN A 368 -6.66 -18.00 -13.63
CA ASN A 368 -7.85 -18.44 -14.37
C ASN A 368 -8.76 -17.27 -14.79
N GLU A 369 -8.96 -16.28 -13.92
CA GLU A 369 -9.80 -15.10 -14.22
C GLU A 369 -9.22 -14.26 -15.37
N VAL A 370 -7.88 -14.16 -15.43
CA VAL A 370 -7.19 -13.46 -16.52
C VAL A 370 -7.30 -14.25 -17.82
N HIS A 371 -7.17 -15.58 -17.73
CA HIS A 371 -7.31 -16.47 -18.87
C HIS A 371 -8.75 -16.46 -19.43
N GLU A 372 -9.75 -16.48 -18.55
CA GLU A 372 -11.16 -16.36 -18.91
C GLU A 372 -11.47 -15.00 -19.51
N PHE A 373 -10.98 -13.91 -18.91
CA PHE A 373 -11.09 -12.56 -19.47
C PHE A 373 -10.54 -12.48 -20.89
N VAL A 374 -9.38 -13.07 -21.18
CA VAL A 374 -8.85 -13.09 -22.56
C VAL A 374 -9.77 -13.94 -23.45
N ARG A 375 -10.18 -15.13 -23.00
CA ARG A 375 -11.05 -16.04 -23.75
C ARG A 375 -12.38 -15.38 -24.14
N GLU A 376 -13.02 -14.67 -23.22
CA GLU A 376 -14.30 -13.98 -23.46
C GLU A 376 -14.20 -12.89 -24.54
N ASN A 377 -13.01 -12.30 -24.72
CA ASN A 377 -12.76 -11.22 -25.68
C ASN A 377 -12.20 -11.72 -27.03
N LEU A 378 -11.91 -13.03 -27.16
CA LEU A 378 -11.47 -13.64 -28.42
C LEU A 378 -12.65 -13.93 -29.35
N GLU A 379 -12.43 -13.74 -30.65
CA GLU A 379 -13.40 -14.14 -31.69
C GLU A 379 -13.51 -15.66 -31.82
N HIS A 380 -12.40 -16.37 -31.58
CA HIS A 380 -12.31 -17.82 -31.67
C HIS A 380 -11.90 -18.41 -30.32
N ASP A 381 -12.76 -19.27 -29.77
CA ASP A 381 -12.48 -20.00 -28.53
C ASP A 381 -11.53 -21.19 -28.80
N LEU A 382 -10.28 -20.85 -29.07
CA LEU A 382 -9.21 -21.81 -29.34
C LEU A 382 -8.17 -21.78 -28.20
N PRO A 383 -7.52 -22.91 -27.88
CA PRO A 383 -6.44 -22.94 -26.89
C PRO A 383 -5.30 -21.96 -27.19
N PHE A 384 -4.97 -21.12 -26.21
CA PHE A 384 -3.89 -20.13 -26.29
C PHE A 384 -3.01 -20.17 -25.04
N VAL A 385 -1.87 -19.49 -25.12
CA VAL A 385 -0.87 -19.37 -24.06
C VAL A 385 -0.47 -17.90 -23.91
N LEU A 386 -0.31 -17.46 -22.67
CA LEU A 386 0.20 -16.11 -22.36
C LEU A 386 1.67 -16.21 -21.94
N ASN A 387 2.53 -15.48 -22.63
CA ASN A 387 3.96 -15.46 -22.35
C ASN A 387 4.31 -14.21 -21.54
N MET A 388 5.05 -14.39 -20.45
CA MET A 388 5.62 -13.28 -19.70
C MET A 388 6.75 -12.58 -20.51
N PRO A 389 7.04 -11.30 -20.25
CA PRO A 389 8.19 -10.61 -20.84
C PRO A 389 9.53 -11.29 -20.57
N THR A 390 9.61 -12.06 -19.48
CA THR A 390 10.80 -12.82 -19.07
C THR A 390 11.01 -14.10 -19.88
N GLY A 391 10.08 -14.43 -20.81
CA GLY A 391 10.11 -15.65 -21.60
C GLY A 391 9.49 -16.87 -20.91
N HIS A 392 9.04 -16.75 -19.66
CA HIS A 392 8.29 -17.79 -18.98
C HIS A 392 6.89 -17.92 -19.57
N LYS A 393 6.50 -19.13 -19.95
CA LYS A 393 5.16 -19.43 -20.47
C LYS A 393 4.24 -19.74 -19.29
N LEU A 394 3.12 -19.04 -19.16
CA LEU A 394 2.12 -19.35 -18.15
C LEU A 394 1.31 -20.55 -18.61
N ILE A 395 1.40 -21.66 -17.87
CA ILE A 395 0.73 -22.90 -18.22
C ILE A 395 -0.63 -22.91 -17.52
N PRO A 396 -1.75 -22.94 -18.26
CA PRO A 396 -3.08 -22.91 -17.64
C PRO A 396 -3.29 -24.00 -16.59
N GLU A 397 -2.78 -25.21 -16.80
CA GLU A 397 -2.99 -26.33 -15.87
C GLU A 397 -2.23 -26.19 -14.53
N GLU A 398 -1.02 -25.62 -14.53
CA GLU A 398 -0.20 -25.49 -13.31
C GLU A 398 -0.41 -24.15 -12.60
N ASP A 399 -0.72 -23.09 -13.37
CA ASP A 399 -0.76 -21.73 -12.88
C ASP A 399 -2.19 -21.22 -12.64
N ALA A 400 -3.25 -21.91 -13.11
CA ALA A 400 -4.65 -21.45 -12.97
C ALA A 400 -5.04 -21.09 -11.54
N ASN A 401 -4.58 -21.84 -10.55
CA ASN A 401 -4.94 -21.64 -9.14
C ASN A 401 -4.00 -20.69 -8.39
N LYS A 402 -2.90 -20.25 -9.01
CA LYS A 402 -1.95 -19.31 -8.39
C LYS A 402 -2.48 -17.88 -8.49
N THR A 403 -2.23 -17.09 -7.46
CA THR A 403 -2.65 -15.69 -7.44
C THR A 403 -1.72 -14.81 -8.26
N LEU A 404 -2.19 -13.63 -8.68
CA LEU A 404 -1.36 -12.69 -9.46
C LEU A 404 -0.11 -12.24 -8.68
N ILE A 405 -0.20 -12.11 -7.36
CA ILE A 405 0.94 -11.79 -6.49
C ILE A 405 1.97 -12.93 -6.43
N ASP A 406 1.51 -14.19 -6.39
CA ASP A 406 2.40 -15.36 -6.39
C ASP A 406 3.14 -15.51 -7.72
N LEU A 407 2.45 -15.19 -8.82
CA LEU A 407 3.01 -15.16 -10.18
C LEU A 407 3.84 -13.90 -10.48
N ARG A 408 3.97 -12.97 -9.51
CA ARG A 408 4.66 -11.68 -9.65
C ARG A 408 4.17 -10.84 -10.83
N LEU A 409 2.86 -10.88 -11.10
CA LEU A 409 2.19 -10.11 -12.15
C LEU A 409 1.75 -8.70 -11.68
N VAL A 410 2.36 -8.19 -10.62
CA VAL A 410 2.01 -6.95 -9.90
C VAL A 410 3.18 -5.96 -9.98
N PRO A 411 2.94 -4.64 -10.11
CA PRO A 411 1.65 -3.93 -10.21
C PRO A 411 1.14 -3.74 -11.65
N ALA A 412 2.01 -3.87 -12.65
CA ALA A 412 1.62 -3.78 -14.05
C ALA A 412 2.49 -4.69 -14.90
N ILE A 413 1.88 -5.50 -15.78
CA ILE A 413 2.61 -6.41 -16.65
C ILE A 413 2.02 -6.44 -18.06
N ILE A 414 2.90 -6.64 -19.05
CA ILE A 414 2.53 -6.88 -20.43
C ILE A 414 2.74 -8.37 -20.72
N LEU A 415 1.67 -9.11 -20.95
CA LEU A 415 1.72 -10.49 -21.42
C LEU A 415 1.65 -10.52 -22.94
N THR A 416 2.32 -11.46 -23.58
CA THR A 416 2.25 -11.65 -25.04
C THR A 416 1.38 -12.85 -25.35
N PHE A 417 0.34 -12.64 -26.15
CA PHE A 417 -0.57 -13.68 -26.60
C PHE A 417 0.08 -14.54 -27.69
N ALA A 418 -0.07 -15.86 -27.58
CA ALA A 418 0.30 -16.81 -28.62
C ALA A 418 -0.69 -17.98 -28.65
N TRP A 419 -1.07 -18.43 -29.85
CA TRP A 419 -1.86 -19.65 -29.98
C TRP A 419 -1.08 -20.87 -29.51
N HIS A 420 -1.78 -21.86 -28.93
CA HIS A 420 -1.16 -23.13 -28.57
C HIS A 420 -0.65 -23.84 -29.83
N SER A 421 0.47 -24.57 -29.70
CA SER A 421 1.15 -25.21 -30.84
C SER A 421 0.25 -26.15 -31.64
N SER A 422 -0.75 -26.76 -31.00
CA SER A 422 -1.72 -27.66 -31.63
C SER A 422 -2.70 -26.98 -32.59
N VAL A 423 -2.92 -25.67 -32.44
CA VAL A 423 -3.93 -24.92 -33.21
C VAL A 423 -3.29 -23.82 -34.07
N ALA A 424 -2.05 -23.44 -33.77
CA ALA A 424 -1.29 -22.44 -34.53
C ALA A 424 -1.23 -22.73 -36.04
N GLU A 425 -1.10 -24.00 -36.44
CA GLU A 425 -1.07 -24.41 -37.86
C GLU A 425 -2.44 -24.29 -38.55
N GLN A 426 -3.53 -24.55 -37.82
CA GLN A 426 -4.89 -24.45 -38.35
C GLN A 426 -5.29 -22.99 -38.59
N ILE A 427 -4.86 -22.09 -37.70
CA ILE A 427 -5.11 -20.66 -37.79
C ILE A 427 -4.25 -20.01 -38.87
N HIS A 428 -3.00 -20.45 -39.04
CA HIS A 428 -2.15 -19.94 -40.13
C HIS A 428 -2.74 -20.23 -41.51
N ASN A 429 -3.50 -21.32 -41.63
CA ASN A 429 -4.17 -21.74 -42.86
C ASN A 429 -5.58 -21.13 -43.04
N SER A 430 -6.10 -20.40 -42.05
CA SER A 430 -7.43 -19.79 -42.14
C SER A 430 -7.37 -18.40 -42.81
N PRO A 431 -8.42 -18.00 -43.54
CA PRO A 431 -8.48 -16.68 -44.18
C PRO A 431 -8.59 -15.51 -43.18
N ASN A 432 -8.95 -15.79 -41.92
CA ASN A 432 -9.09 -14.82 -40.83
C ASN A 432 -7.91 -14.86 -39.85
N LYS A 433 -6.71 -15.24 -40.31
CA LYS A 433 -5.49 -15.39 -39.49
C LYS A 433 -5.10 -14.15 -38.66
N ASP A 434 -5.55 -12.96 -39.07
CA ASP A 434 -5.17 -11.67 -38.51
C ASP A 434 -6.25 -11.08 -37.57
N VAL A 435 -7.38 -11.78 -37.37
CA VAL A 435 -8.47 -11.34 -36.47
C VAL A 435 -8.41 -12.15 -35.17
N TYR A 436 -8.04 -11.49 -34.08
CA TYR A 436 -7.91 -12.12 -32.76
C TYR A 436 -9.06 -11.75 -31.82
N LEU A 437 -9.37 -10.45 -31.71
CA LEU A 437 -10.40 -9.92 -30.82
C LEU A 437 -11.77 -9.83 -31.51
N LYS A 438 -12.84 -9.92 -30.71
CA LYS A 438 -14.21 -9.72 -31.19
C LYS A 438 -14.39 -8.32 -31.80
N PRO A 439 -15.17 -8.17 -32.88
CA PRO A 439 -15.47 -6.87 -33.48
C PRO A 439 -16.03 -5.84 -32.49
N GLU A 440 -16.89 -6.27 -31.55
CA GLU A 440 -17.47 -5.41 -30.51
C GLU A 440 -16.40 -4.81 -29.58
N VAL A 441 -15.36 -5.60 -29.28
CA VAL A 441 -14.22 -5.18 -28.45
C VAL A 441 -13.29 -4.28 -29.27
N MET A 442 -13.13 -4.55 -30.56
CA MET A 442 -12.38 -3.68 -31.46
C MET A 442 -13.03 -2.31 -31.69
N VAL A 443 -14.36 -2.17 -31.51
CA VAL A 443 -15.03 -0.86 -31.55
C VAL A 443 -14.68 0.00 -30.33
N LEU A 444 -14.28 -0.62 -29.21
CA LEU A 444 -13.77 0.09 -28.02
C LEU A 444 -12.32 0.56 -28.18
N VAL A 445 -11.72 0.34 -29.35
CA VAL A 445 -10.47 1.02 -29.72
C VAL A 445 -10.75 2.51 -29.67
N GLN A 446 -10.12 3.20 -28.74
CA GLN A 446 -10.18 4.65 -28.70
C GLN A 446 -9.51 5.18 -29.97
N GLU A 447 -10.29 5.62 -30.96
CA GLU A 447 -9.78 6.50 -32.01
C GLU A 447 -9.45 7.85 -31.36
N VAL A 448 -8.30 8.43 -31.75
CA VAL A 448 -7.86 9.75 -31.29
C VAL A 448 -8.64 10.84 -32.00
#